data_AF-A0ABD2NJ53-F1
#
_entry.id   AF-A0ABD2NJ53-F1
#
_cell.length_a   1.000
_cell.length_b   1.000
_cell.length_c   1.000
_cell.angle_alpha   90.00
_cell.angle_beta   90.00
_cell.angle_gamma   90.00
#
_symmetry.space_group_name_H-M   'P 1'
#
loop_
_entity.id
_entity.type
_entity.pdbx_description
1 polymer ?
#
loop_
_entity_poly.entity_id
_entity_poly.type
_entity_poly.pdbx_seq_one_letter_code
_entity_poly.pdbx_strand_id
1 'polypeptide(L)'
;MNKMSSKLPPRYYEMPPRFRECFYLANASFFDSVNWYVHKAYEIIFSELVDKLMSFSGLDEQQASNKISNIIKVLDQCNSLLDIRYPLKKEDGSLELIRSFTVNHGALLGNTLSLGGLRISPHITRDEMKGLSVLSTHRLSALGIRATGAFGGLKINSNEYSPEEMKSIIKNISA
;
A
#
# COMPACT_ATOMS: atom_id res chain seq x y z
N MET A 1 1.35 -29.35 -24.46
CA MET A 1 2.71 -28.80 -24.24
C MET A 1 2.88 -28.52 -22.75
N ASN A 2 3.64 -29.36 -22.06
CA ASN A 2 3.99 -29.18 -20.66
C ASN A 2 4.73 -27.85 -20.51
N LYS A 3 4.12 -26.88 -19.80
CA LYS A 3 4.90 -25.78 -19.22
C LYS A 3 5.83 -26.43 -18.20
N MET A 4 7.09 -26.63 -18.57
CA MET A 4 8.16 -26.78 -17.59
C MET A 4 8.08 -25.54 -16.69
N SER A 5 7.43 -25.70 -15.54
CA SER A 5 7.61 -24.80 -14.42
C SER A 5 9.07 -24.95 -14.05
N SER A 6 9.93 -24.10 -14.62
CA SER A 6 11.28 -23.87 -14.12
C SER A 6 11.09 -23.31 -12.72
N LYS A 7 10.96 -24.20 -11.73
CA LYS A 7 10.94 -23.81 -10.34
C LYS A 7 12.25 -23.08 -10.11
N LEU A 8 12.17 -21.77 -9.87
CA LEU A 8 13.31 -20.98 -9.47
C LEU A 8 13.99 -21.67 -8.28
N PRO A 9 15.32 -21.61 -8.17
CA PRO A 9 16.02 -22.22 -7.05
C PRO A 9 15.43 -21.67 -5.74
N PRO A 10 15.37 -22.50 -4.68
CA PRO A 10 14.62 -22.19 -3.46
C PRO A 10 15.08 -20.92 -2.74
N ARG A 11 16.28 -20.41 -3.04
CA ARG A 11 16.84 -19.18 -2.47
C ARG A 11 16.74 -17.96 -3.37
N TYR A 12 15.98 -18.03 -4.46
CA TYR A 12 15.87 -16.93 -5.40
C TYR A 12 14.45 -16.41 -5.50
N TYR A 13 14.34 -15.08 -5.46
CA TYR A 13 13.10 -14.37 -5.72
C TYR A 13 13.24 -13.60 -7.02
N GLU A 14 12.22 -13.71 -7.87
CA GLU A 14 12.12 -12.94 -9.11
C GLU A 14 11.00 -11.91 -8.99
N MET A 15 11.34 -10.62 -9.18
CA MET A 15 10.34 -9.56 -9.23
C MET A 15 9.33 -9.78 -10.38
N PRO A 16 8.03 -9.58 -10.14
CA PRO A 16 7.01 -9.65 -11.19
C PRO A 16 7.29 -8.70 -12.37
N PRO A 17 7.01 -9.10 -13.63
CA PRO A 17 7.29 -8.29 -14.82
C PRO A 17 6.68 -6.88 -14.77
N ARG A 18 5.46 -6.76 -14.25
CA ARG A 18 4.74 -5.48 -14.08
C ARG A 18 5.60 -4.42 -13.39
N PHE A 19 6.26 -4.79 -12.30
CA PHE A 19 7.06 -3.85 -11.54
C PHE A 19 8.43 -3.65 -12.20
N ARG A 20 9.01 -4.69 -12.80
CA ARG A 20 10.30 -4.61 -13.50
C ARG A 20 10.33 -3.54 -14.58
N GLU A 21 9.29 -3.49 -15.40
CA GLU A 21 9.20 -2.52 -16.51
C GLU A 21 8.87 -1.11 -16.03
N CYS A 22 8.20 -0.98 -14.88
CA CYS A 22 7.76 0.28 -14.30
C CYS A 22 8.90 1.29 -14.10
N PHE A 23 10.09 0.85 -13.72
CA PHE A 23 11.23 1.74 -13.49
C PHE A 23 11.66 2.53 -14.75
N TYR A 24 11.40 1.97 -15.93
CA TYR A 24 11.77 2.60 -17.20
C TYR A 24 10.65 3.44 -17.81
N LEU A 25 9.46 3.43 -17.20
CA LEU A 25 8.30 4.17 -17.68
C LEU A 25 8.21 5.53 -16.97
N ALA A 26 8.35 6.62 -17.73
CA ALA A 26 8.22 7.98 -17.18
C ALA A 26 6.84 8.26 -16.57
N ASN A 27 5.78 7.61 -17.08
CA ASN A 27 4.40 7.74 -16.62
C ASN A 27 3.97 6.58 -15.71
N ALA A 28 4.94 5.92 -15.07
CA ALA A 28 4.67 4.90 -14.07
C ALA A 28 3.71 5.39 -12.98
N SER A 29 2.75 4.54 -12.62
CA SER A 29 1.89 4.81 -11.47
C SER A 29 2.73 4.86 -10.21
N PHE A 30 2.45 5.80 -9.30
CA PHE A 30 3.20 5.93 -8.05
C PHE A 30 3.21 4.62 -7.24
N PHE A 31 2.09 3.89 -7.24
CA PHE A 31 1.99 2.58 -6.60
C PHE A 31 2.97 1.56 -7.21
N ASP A 32 3.08 1.51 -8.53
CA ASP A 32 3.96 0.55 -9.21
C ASP A 32 5.44 0.91 -8.98
N SER A 33 5.77 2.20 -8.96
CA SER A 33 7.12 2.69 -8.62
C SER A 33 7.52 2.33 -7.20
N VAL A 34 6.62 2.48 -6.22
CA VAL A 34 6.88 2.07 -4.83
C VAL A 34 7.11 0.56 -4.74
N ASN A 35 6.26 -0.24 -5.40
CA ASN A 35 6.41 -1.69 -5.41
C ASN A 35 7.74 -2.12 -6.05
N TRP A 36 8.22 -1.44 -7.08
CA TRP A 36 9.55 -1.73 -7.65
C TRP A 36 10.65 -1.68 -6.58
N TYR A 37 10.68 -0.63 -5.74
CA TYR A 37 11.67 -0.52 -4.66
C TYR A 37 11.53 -1.65 -3.63
N VAL A 38 10.30 -2.01 -3.27
CA VAL A 38 10.01 -3.08 -2.32
C VAL A 38 10.46 -4.44 -2.87
N HIS A 39 10.12 -4.75 -4.12
CA HIS A 39 10.52 -5.99 -4.78
C HIS A 39 12.02 -6.08 -4.99
N LYS A 40 12.69 -4.97 -5.30
CA LYS A 40 14.15 -4.92 -5.37
C LYS A 40 14.80 -5.24 -4.02
N ALA A 41 14.23 -4.75 -2.93
CA ALA A 41 14.68 -5.13 -1.60
C ALA A 41 14.50 -6.64 -1.36
N TYR A 42 13.36 -7.22 -1.72
CA TYR A 42 13.12 -8.66 -1.61
C TYR A 42 14.12 -9.49 -2.41
N GLU A 43 14.46 -9.11 -3.64
CA GLU A 43 15.49 -9.81 -4.43
C GLU A 43 16.85 -9.89 -3.70
N ILE A 44 17.22 -8.84 -2.96
CA ILE A 44 18.51 -8.78 -2.22
C ILE A 44 18.47 -9.63 -0.95
N ILE A 45 17.38 -9.55 -0.17
CA ILE A 45 17.32 -10.14 1.17
C ILE A 45 16.72 -11.55 1.20
N PHE A 46 16.19 -12.06 0.08
CA PHE A 46 15.41 -13.31 0.07
C PHE A 46 16.16 -14.50 0.65
N SER A 47 17.44 -14.67 0.33
CA SER A 47 18.26 -15.76 0.86
C SER A 47 18.40 -15.68 2.38
N GLU A 48 18.65 -14.49 2.91
CA GLU A 48 18.76 -14.25 4.36
C GLU A 48 17.42 -14.48 5.07
N LEU A 49 16.30 -14.13 4.43
CA LEU A 49 14.96 -14.39 4.97
C LEU A 49 14.68 -15.89 5.07
N VAL A 50 15.07 -16.68 4.06
CA VAL A 50 14.93 -18.14 4.08
C VAL A 50 15.75 -18.73 5.22
N ASP A 51 17.03 -18.36 5.34
CA ASP A 51 17.92 -18.86 6.40
C ASP A 51 17.38 -18.51 7.80
N LYS A 52 16.89 -17.28 8.01
CA LYS A 52 16.24 -16.88 9.27
C LYS A 52 14.97 -17.69 9.53
N LEU A 53 14.10 -17.85 8.54
CA LEU A 53 12.86 -18.60 8.75
C LEU A 53 13.14 -20.07 9.10
N MET A 54 14.13 -20.69 8.45
CA MET A 54 14.56 -22.05 8.76
C MET A 54 15.06 -22.17 10.21
N SER A 55 15.88 -21.23 10.69
CA SER A 55 16.38 -21.27 12.07
C SER A 55 15.28 -21.07 13.11
N PHE A 56 14.28 -20.24 12.83
CA PHE A 56 13.15 -19.99 13.75
C PHE A 56 12.10 -21.11 13.79
N SER A 57 11.89 -21.83 12.68
CA SER A 57 10.73 -22.72 12.53
C SER A 57 11.06 -24.17 12.16
N GLY A 58 12.32 -24.51 11.92
CA GLY A 58 12.76 -25.87 11.58
C GLY A 58 12.17 -26.40 10.26
N LEU A 59 11.65 -25.50 9.42
CA LEU A 59 11.04 -25.84 8.13
C LEU A 59 12.11 -26.26 7.11
N ASP A 60 11.70 -27.13 6.18
CA ASP A 60 12.50 -27.45 5.00
C ASP A 60 12.69 -26.20 4.11
N GLU A 61 13.80 -26.13 3.39
CA GLU A 61 14.21 -24.98 2.59
C GLU A 61 13.13 -24.60 1.55
N GLN A 62 12.54 -25.61 0.91
CA GLN A 62 11.47 -25.40 -0.06
C GLN A 62 10.18 -24.87 0.59
N GLN A 63 9.86 -25.34 1.80
CA GLN A 63 8.69 -24.88 2.54
C GLN A 63 8.86 -23.44 3.04
N ALA A 64 10.06 -23.10 3.53
CA ALA A 64 10.43 -21.75 3.95
C ALA A 64 10.33 -20.77 2.77
N SER A 65 10.91 -21.13 1.63
CA SER A 65 10.85 -20.34 0.38
C SER A 65 9.40 -20.09 -0.08
N ASN A 66 8.59 -21.15 -0.12
CA ASN A 66 7.18 -21.04 -0.51
C ASN A 66 6.40 -20.14 0.45
N LYS A 67 6.66 -20.24 1.76
CA LYS A 67 6.00 -19.40 2.77
C LYS A 67 6.35 -17.93 2.60
N ILE A 68 7.62 -17.60 2.37
CA ILE A 68 8.07 -16.21 2.13
C ILE A 68 7.46 -15.67 0.84
N SER A 69 7.47 -16.47 -0.25
CA SER A 69 6.85 -16.08 -1.52
C SER A 69 5.35 -15.78 -1.37
N ASN A 70 4.63 -16.59 -0.57
CA ASN A 70 3.22 -16.34 -0.29
C ASN A 70 3.00 -15.07 0.54
N ILE A 71 3.86 -14.78 1.51
CA ILE A 71 3.78 -13.53 2.28
C ILE A 71 4.00 -12.33 1.38
N ILE A 72 5.02 -12.37 0.51
CA ILE A 72 5.30 -11.29 -0.45
C ILE A 72 4.06 -11.05 -1.31
N LYS A 73 3.47 -12.10 -1.91
CA LYS A 73 2.25 -11.97 -2.72
C LYS A 73 1.07 -11.32 -1.99
N VAL A 74 0.94 -11.54 -0.68
CA VAL A 74 -0.10 -10.89 0.12
C VAL A 74 0.20 -9.41 0.35
N LEU A 75 1.48 -9.05 0.47
CA LEU A 75 1.96 -7.67 0.64
C LEU A 75 2.03 -6.89 -0.69
N ASP A 76 1.93 -7.55 -1.84
CA ASP A 76 1.99 -6.86 -3.15
C ASP A 76 0.80 -5.90 -3.40
N GLN A 77 -0.31 -6.06 -2.67
CA GLN A 77 -1.54 -5.27 -2.89
C GLN A 77 -2.10 -4.70 -1.58
N CYS A 78 -2.72 -3.52 -1.68
CA CYS A 78 -3.51 -2.96 -0.58
C CYS A 78 -4.76 -3.82 -0.34
N ASN A 79 -5.10 -4.07 0.92
CA ASN A 79 -6.21 -4.93 1.31
C ASN A 79 -7.56 -4.26 1.10
N SER A 80 -7.66 -2.96 1.33
CA SER A 80 -8.90 -2.21 1.16
C SER A 80 -8.62 -0.84 0.55
N LEU A 81 -9.48 -0.45 -0.40
CA LEU A 81 -9.58 0.91 -0.91
C LEU A 81 -11.05 1.32 -0.83
N LEU A 82 -11.31 2.37 -0.08
CA LEU A 82 -12.61 3.03 0.00
C LEU A 82 -12.54 4.31 -0.84
N ASP A 83 -13.47 4.48 -1.77
CA ASP A 83 -13.63 5.65 -2.63
C ASP A 83 -15.03 6.18 -2.40
N ILE A 84 -15.12 7.16 -1.50
CA ILE A 84 -16.39 7.66 -0.97
C ILE A 84 -16.68 9.00 -1.61
N ARG A 85 -17.94 9.20 -2.02
CA ARG A 85 -18.45 10.50 -2.46
C ARG A 85 -19.64 10.86 -1.60
N TYR A 86 -19.60 12.04 -1.00
CA TYR A 86 -20.66 12.52 -0.13
C TYR A 86 -20.98 13.99 -0.42
N PRO A 87 -22.25 14.40 -0.25
CA PRO A 87 -22.63 15.79 -0.42
C PRO A 87 -22.16 16.63 0.78
N LEU A 88 -21.62 17.81 0.50
CA LEU A 88 -21.37 18.89 1.43
C LEU A 88 -22.34 20.02 1.13
N LYS A 89 -23.02 20.52 2.16
CA LYS A 89 -23.78 21.76 2.08
C LYS A 89 -22.85 22.92 2.45
N LYS A 90 -22.58 23.79 1.48
CA LYS A 90 -21.76 24.99 1.67
C LYS A 90 -22.52 26.07 2.43
N GLU A 91 -21.80 27.05 2.94
CA GLU A 91 -22.39 28.19 3.65
C GLU A 91 -23.30 29.04 2.76
N ASP A 92 -23.00 29.11 1.45
CA ASP A 92 -23.83 29.79 0.43
C ASP A 92 -25.13 29.04 0.08
N GLY A 93 -25.35 27.87 0.68
CA GLY A 93 -26.52 27.01 0.46
C GLY A 93 -26.39 26.06 -0.74
N SER A 94 -25.30 26.13 -1.51
CA SER A 94 -25.03 25.19 -2.60
C SER A 94 -24.65 23.79 -2.06
N LEU A 95 -24.85 22.78 -2.91
CA LEU A 95 -24.44 21.41 -2.64
C LEU A 95 -23.25 21.04 -3.53
N GLU A 96 -22.21 20.51 -2.91
CA GLU A 96 -20.99 20.07 -3.58
C GLU A 96 -20.71 18.60 -3.26
N LEU A 97 -20.34 17.79 -4.26
CA LEU A 97 -19.95 16.40 -4.03
C LEU A 97 -18.45 16.31 -3.75
N ILE A 98 -18.10 16.00 -2.51
CA ILE A 98 -16.72 15.79 -2.10
C ILE A 98 -16.35 14.33 -2.31
N ARG A 99 -15.13 14.09 -2.82
CA ARG A 99 -14.57 12.75 -3.00
C ARG A 99 -13.40 12.53 -2.04
N SER A 100 -13.49 11.46 -1.26
CA SER A 100 -12.44 11.01 -0.34
C SER A 100 -11.97 9.60 -0.68
N PHE A 101 -10.75 9.30 -0.27
CA PHE A 101 -10.11 8.00 -0.41
C PHE A 101 -9.56 7.55 0.93
N THR A 102 -9.77 6.28 1.28
CA THR A 102 -9.10 5.65 2.42
C THR A 102 -8.53 4.32 1.96
N VAL A 103 -7.21 4.14 2.10
CA VAL A 103 -6.51 2.93 1.68
C VAL A 103 -5.79 2.31 2.85
N ASN A 104 -5.92 0.99 3.01
CA ASN A 104 -5.19 0.23 4.04
C ASN A 104 -4.36 -0.88 3.38
N HIS A 105 -3.15 -1.07 3.90
CA HIS A 105 -2.17 -2.05 3.45
C HIS A 105 -1.62 -2.85 4.62
N GLY A 106 -1.47 -4.16 4.44
CA GLY A 106 -0.82 -5.05 5.40
C GLY A 106 -1.75 -5.69 6.43
N ALA A 107 -3.00 -6.04 6.09
CA ALA A 107 -4.00 -6.64 6.99
C ALA A 107 -3.60 -8.00 7.61
N LEU A 108 -2.43 -8.56 7.26
CA LEU A 108 -1.97 -9.86 7.75
C LEU A 108 -1.55 -9.84 9.24
N LEU A 109 -1.40 -8.67 9.88
CA LEU A 109 -1.01 -8.55 11.29
C LEU A 109 -2.20 -8.61 12.31
N GLY A 110 -3.40 -8.99 11.89
CA GLY A 110 -4.58 -9.10 12.79
C GLY A 110 -5.21 -7.75 13.13
N ASN A 111 -5.83 -7.60 14.32
CA ASN A 111 -6.42 -6.35 14.84
C ASN A 111 -5.35 -5.30 15.23
N THR A 112 -4.35 -5.08 14.38
CA THR A 112 -3.33 -4.06 14.59
C THR A 112 -3.84 -2.70 14.10
N LEU A 113 -3.47 -1.66 14.81
CA LEU A 113 -3.76 -0.27 14.43
C LEU A 113 -3.21 0.00 13.03
N SER A 114 -4.04 0.61 12.17
CA SER A 114 -3.60 1.16 10.89
C SER A 114 -3.19 2.61 11.07
N LEU A 115 -1.94 2.93 10.74
CA LEU A 115 -1.36 4.26 10.92
C LEU A 115 -1.02 4.87 9.57
N GLY A 116 -1.35 6.16 9.43
CA GLY A 116 -1.06 6.93 8.24
C GLY A 116 -1.54 8.37 8.34
N GLY A 117 -1.32 9.11 7.26
CA GLY A 117 -1.72 10.51 7.14
C GLY A 117 -2.99 10.71 6.34
N LEU A 118 -3.45 11.96 6.31
CA LEU A 118 -4.48 12.46 5.41
C LEU A 118 -3.84 13.50 4.48
N ARG A 119 -3.98 13.35 3.17
CA ARG A 119 -3.55 14.36 2.19
C ARG A 119 -4.75 15.09 1.63
N ILE A 120 -4.65 16.40 1.51
CA ILE A 120 -5.67 17.27 0.92
C ILE A 120 -5.06 17.91 -0.33
N SER A 121 -5.58 17.55 -1.50
CA SER A 121 -5.13 18.15 -2.77
C SER A 121 -6.12 17.82 -3.90
N PRO A 122 -6.37 18.75 -4.84
CA PRO A 122 -7.27 18.50 -5.95
C PRO A 122 -6.75 17.46 -6.95
N HIS A 123 -5.45 17.14 -6.92
CA HIS A 123 -4.80 16.24 -7.86
C HIS A 123 -4.63 14.81 -7.35
N ILE A 124 -5.16 14.49 -6.17
CA ILE A 124 -5.04 13.15 -5.59
C ILE A 124 -5.65 12.10 -6.52
N THR A 125 -4.90 11.01 -6.69
CA THR A 125 -5.34 9.81 -7.42
C THR A 125 -5.39 8.60 -6.49
N ARG A 126 -6.20 7.60 -6.86
CA ARG A 126 -6.32 6.35 -6.11
C ARG A 126 -4.98 5.62 -5.99
N ASP A 127 -4.19 5.63 -7.05
CA ASP A 127 -2.92 4.90 -7.06
C ASP A 127 -1.85 5.62 -6.25
N GLU A 128 -1.86 6.96 -6.21
CA GLU A 128 -1.03 7.70 -5.27
C GLU A 128 -1.32 7.28 -3.82
N MET A 129 -2.60 7.19 -3.45
CA MET A 129 -3.01 6.80 -2.09
C MET A 129 -2.60 5.36 -1.76
N LYS A 130 -2.68 4.43 -2.72
CA LYS A 130 -2.15 3.07 -2.55
C LYS A 130 -0.64 3.07 -2.32
N GLY A 131 0.12 3.81 -3.14
CA GLY A 131 1.58 3.90 -2.98
C GLY A 131 1.98 4.46 -1.61
N LEU A 132 1.28 5.50 -1.13
CA LEU A 132 1.51 6.06 0.20
C LEU A 132 1.19 5.07 1.33
N SER A 133 0.13 4.27 1.20
CA SER A 133 -0.25 3.25 2.18
C SER A 133 0.79 2.11 2.26
N VAL A 134 1.35 1.68 1.13
CA VAL A 134 2.48 0.73 1.08
C VAL A 134 3.71 1.33 1.78
N LEU A 135 4.08 2.57 1.43
CA LEU A 135 5.20 3.27 2.06
C LEU A 135 5.03 3.41 3.57
N SER A 136 3.83 3.74 4.05
CA SER A 136 3.53 3.80 5.49
C SER A 136 3.83 2.47 6.19
N THR A 137 3.46 1.34 5.59
CA THR A 137 3.70 0.01 6.17
C THR A 137 5.19 -0.27 6.31
N HIS A 138 5.97 -0.04 5.25
CA HIS A 138 7.41 -0.26 5.28
C HIS A 138 8.14 0.73 6.18
N ARG A 139 7.71 2.00 6.21
CA ARG A 139 8.24 3.02 7.12
C ARG A 139 8.03 2.62 8.59
N LEU A 140 6.82 2.20 8.95
CA LEU A 140 6.51 1.77 10.32
C LEU A 140 7.32 0.53 10.70
N SER A 141 7.47 -0.42 9.76
CA SER A 141 8.30 -1.62 9.94
C SER A 141 9.77 -1.26 10.16
N ALA A 142 10.32 -0.31 9.41
CA ALA A 142 11.68 0.18 9.58
C ALA A 142 11.91 0.87 10.95
N LEU A 143 10.86 1.46 11.52
CA LEU A 143 10.86 2.06 12.86
C LEU A 143 10.61 1.03 13.98
N GLY A 144 10.38 -0.24 13.66
CA GLY A 144 10.06 -1.28 14.65
C GLY A 144 8.63 -1.17 15.23
N ILE A 145 7.76 -0.39 14.60
CA ILE A 145 6.38 -0.19 15.04
C ILE A 145 5.50 -1.29 14.44
N ARG A 146 4.83 -2.06 15.31
CA ARG A 146 3.91 -3.14 14.93
C ARG A 146 2.54 -2.57 14.55
N ALA A 147 2.45 -1.93 13.40
CA ALA A 147 1.24 -1.33 12.87
C ALA A 147 1.14 -1.55 11.35
N THR A 148 -0.08 -1.49 10.82
CA THR A 148 -0.33 -1.58 9.37
C THR A 148 -0.34 -0.18 8.77
N GLY A 149 -0.04 -0.05 7.47
CA GLY A 149 0.00 1.26 6.83
C GLY A 149 -1.35 1.64 6.26
N ALA A 150 -1.85 2.80 6.63
CA ALA A 150 -3.01 3.43 6.00
C ALA A 150 -2.62 4.74 5.31
N PHE A 151 -3.51 5.24 4.47
CA PHE A 151 -3.46 6.62 4.01
C PHE A 151 -4.84 7.11 3.56
N GLY A 152 -5.19 8.33 3.96
CA GLY A 152 -6.40 9.03 3.57
C GLY A 152 -6.12 10.13 2.53
N GLY A 153 -7.07 10.40 1.66
CA GLY A 153 -7.00 11.45 0.64
C GLY A 153 -8.30 12.22 0.50
N LEU A 154 -8.23 13.54 0.43
CA LEU A 154 -9.33 14.44 0.09
C LEU A 154 -9.04 15.13 -1.23
N LYS A 155 -9.87 14.88 -2.24
CA LYS A 155 -9.71 15.46 -3.57
C LYS A 155 -10.36 16.85 -3.66
N ILE A 156 -9.81 17.81 -2.91
CA ILE A 156 -10.30 19.18 -2.82
C ILE A 156 -9.13 20.17 -2.74
N ASN A 157 -9.38 21.44 -3.06
CA ASN A 157 -8.46 22.53 -2.79
C ASN A 157 -8.80 23.17 -1.43
N SER A 158 -7.91 23.09 -0.45
CA SER A 158 -8.18 23.59 0.91
C SER A 158 -8.48 25.10 0.97
N ASN A 159 -8.00 25.86 -0.02
CA ASN A 159 -8.16 27.31 -0.06
C ASN A 159 -9.57 27.76 -0.49
N GLU A 160 -10.41 26.84 -0.97
CA GLU A 160 -11.76 27.12 -1.48
C GLU A 160 -12.86 26.93 -0.42
N TYR A 161 -12.49 26.57 0.81
CA TYR A 161 -13.43 26.26 1.89
C TYR A 161 -13.14 27.08 3.14
N SER A 162 -14.20 27.44 3.85
CA SER A 162 -14.09 28.04 5.18
C SER A 162 -13.56 27.01 6.21
N PRO A 163 -13.04 27.46 7.36
CA PRO A 163 -12.65 26.55 8.45
C PRO A 163 -13.79 25.64 8.94
N GLU A 164 -15.03 26.14 8.95
CA GLU A 164 -16.21 25.35 9.36
C GLU A 164 -16.62 24.33 8.29
N GLU A 165 -16.57 24.72 7.02
CA GLU A 165 -16.77 23.78 5.90
C GLU A 165 -15.72 22.66 5.93
N MET A 166 -14.44 23.01 6.12
CA MET A 166 -13.36 22.03 6.22
C MET A 166 -13.56 21.04 7.38
N LYS A 167 -14.03 21.53 8.53
CA LYS A 167 -14.36 20.68 9.68
C LYS A 167 -15.50 19.72 9.37
N SER A 168 -16.54 20.19 8.68
CA SER A 168 -17.65 19.35 8.21
C SER A 168 -17.19 18.27 7.24
N ILE A 169 -16.31 18.62 6.29
CA ILE A 169 -15.67 17.70 5.36
C ILE A 169 -14.93 16.61 6.13
N ILE A 170 -14.04 16.97 7.06
CA ILE A 170 -13.21 16.02 7.81
C ILE A 170 -14.05 15.07 8.65
N LYS A 171 -15.13 15.55 9.26
CA LYS A 171 -16.04 14.72 10.06
C LYS A 171 -16.66 13.59 9.23
N ASN A 172 -17.00 13.86 7.98
CA ASN A 172 -17.64 12.90 7.08
C ASN A 172 -16.67 11.87 6.48
N ILE A 173 -15.36 12.06 6.60
CA ILE A 173 -14.34 11.06 6.18
C ILE A 173 -14.27 9.91 7.19
N SER A 174 -14.51 10.22 8.46
CA SER A 174 -14.34 9.31 9.60
C SER A 174 -15.60 8.49 9.94
N ALA A 175 -16.69 8.66 9.18
CA ALA A 175 -17.98 7.99 9.39
C ALA A 175 -18.13 6.78 8.47
#